data_AF-A0A4R7DC65-F1
#
_entry.id   AF-A0A4R7DC65-F1
#
_cell.length_a   1.000
_cell.length_b   1.000
_cell.length_c   1.000
_cell.angle_alpha   90.00
_cell.angle_beta   90.00
_cell.angle_gamma   90.00
#
_symmetry.space_group_name_H-M   'P 1'
#
loop_
_entity.id
_entity.type
_entity.pdbx_description
1 polymer ?
#
loop_
_entity_poly.entity_id
_entity_poly.type
_entity_poly.pdbx_seq_one_letter_code
_entity_poly.pdbx_strand_id
1 'polypeptide(L)'
;MQWLSSKVEIINAEGDKKVVFFDTWNAHSFYFYDAAGNIAECIVRHDLKNHADKPFNITSFLCVNEIGLATDDIYKMNKQLEAFFGTRLWKGDQERFAANGSQEGLFLLPNYLVKEIWFPSDVAVQPNPLAGIIDNRGKYYHFQFTDGELKTFE
;
A
#
# COMPACT_ATOMS: atom_id res chain seq x y z
N MET A 1 -12.66 -12.95 1.64
CA MET A 1 -11.72 -14.03 1.25
C MET A 1 -12.34 -15.10 0.34
N GLN A 2 -13.45 -15.76 0.69
CA GLN A 2 -14.03 -16.89 -0.08
C GLN A 2 -14.15 -16.65 -1.60
N TRP A 3 -14.58 -15.45 -2.01
CA TRP A 3 -14.68 -15.10 -3.43
C TRP A 3 -13.34 -15.14 -4.18
N LEU A 4 -12.24 -14.73 -3.53
CA LEU A 4 -10.92 -14.62 -4.15
C LEU A 4 -10.11 -15.91 -4.04
N SER A 5 -10.23 -16.65 -2.93
CA SER A 5 -9.47 -17.88 -2.70
C SER A 5 -9.80 -19.02 -3.68
N SER A 6 -10.86 -18.88 -4.48
CA SER A 6 -11.16 -19.80 -5.60
C SER A 6 -10.38 -19.49 -6.88
N LYS A 7 -9.72 -18.33 -6.94
CA LYS A 7 -9.04 -17.81 -8.15
C LYS A 7 -7.53 -17.74 -7.99
N VAL A 8 -7.05 -17.55 -6.77
CA VAL A 8 -5.63 -17.39 -6.43
C VAL A 8 -5.32 -18.12 -5.12
N GLU A 9 -4.06 -18.53 -4.98
CA GLU A 9 -3.55 -19.06 -3.73
C GLU A 9 -3.34 -17.91 -2.73
N ILE A 10 -3.85 -18.08 -1.52
CA ILE A 10 -3.70 -17.10 -0.44
C ILE A 10 -2.43 -17.43 0.34
N ILE A 11 -1.55 -16.44 0.48
CA ILE A 11 -0.29 -16.55 1.21
C ILE A 11 -0.60 -16.77 2.70
N ASN A 12 0.09 -17.72 3.30
CA ASN A 12 0.12 -17.87 4.74
C ASN A 12 0.96 -16.75 5.34
N ALA A 13 0.37 -15.97 6.26
CA ALA A 13 1.05 -14.94 7.00
C ALA A 13 1.44 -15.45 8.39
N GLU A 14 1.33 -14.62 9.43
CA GLU A 14 1.76 -14.96 10.79
C GLU A 14 1.15 -16.26 11.32
N GLY A 15 2.00 -17.23 11.64
CA GLY A 15 1.60 -18.50 12.27
C GLY A 15 0.63 -19.31 11.41
N ASP A 16 0.87 -19.38 10.09
CA ASP A 16 0.04 -20.08 9.10
C ASP A 16 -1.39 -19.55 8.94
N LYS A 17 -1.66 -18.34 9.45
CA LYS A 17 -2.95 -17.68 9.26
C LYS A 17 -3.03 -17.03 7.89
N LYS A 18 -4.15 -17.25 7.19
CA LYS A 18 -4.45 -16.60 5.91
C LYS A 18 -4.94 -15.17 6.04
N VAL A 19 -5.38 -14.76 7.22
CA VAL A 19 -5.88 -13.42 7.51
C VAL A 19 -5.17 -12.90 8.74
N VAL A 20 -4.67 -11.67 8.65
CA VAL A 20 -3.97 -10.96 9.73
C VAL A 20 -4.80 -9.77 10.15
N PHE A 21 -4.85 -9.51 11.45
CA PHE A 21 -5.36 -8.26 11.98
C PHE A 21 -4.19 -7.37 12.38
N PHE A 22 -4.17 -6.14 11.86
CA PHE A 22 -3.18 -5.13 12.22
C PHE A 22 -3.81 -4.15 13.20
N ASP A 23 -3.53 -4.31 14.49
CA ASP A 23 -4.08 -3.46 15.57
C ASP A 23 -3.85 -1.97 15.30
N THR A 24 -2.65 -1.61 14.84
CA THR A 24 -2.27 -0.23 14.56
C THR A 24 -3.01 0.35 13.34
N TRP A 25 -3.43 -0.47 12.39
CA TRP A 25 -4.21 -0.01 11.23
C TRP A 25 -5.73 -0.13 11.46
N ASN A 26 -6.15 -0.82 12.53
CA ASN A 26 -7.52 -1.29 12.73
C ASN A 26 -8.09 -1.95 11.46
N ALA A 27 -7.31 -2.87 10.88
CA ALA A 27 -7.60 -3.45 9.58
C ALA A 27 -7.33 -4.96 9.53
N HIS A 28 -8.12 -5.67 8.74
CA HIS A 28 -7.85 -7.06 8.39
C HIS A 28 -7.32 -7.16 6.96
N SER A 29 -6.31 -7.99 6.77
CA SER A 29 -5.72 -8.18 5.45
C SER A 29 -5.44 -9.65 5.15
N PHE A 30 -5.44 -9.96 3.86
CA PHE A 30 -4.88 -11.20 3.34
C PHE A 30 -4.17 -10.92 2.01
N TYR A 31 -3.22 -11.78 1.68
CA TYR A 31 -2.24 -11.54 0.61
C TYR A 31 -2.25 -12.67 -0.41
N PHE A 32 -1.91 -12.35 -1.65
CA PHE A 32 -1.74 -13.30 -2.74
C PHE A 32 -0.76 -12.73 -3.76
N TYR A 33 -0.16 -13.59 -4.58
CA TYR A 33 0.62 -13.16 -5.73
C TYR A 33 -0.28 -12.99 -6.95
N ASP A 34 -0.08 -11.92 -7.71
CA ASP A 34 -0.63 -11.83 -9.05
C ASP A 34 0.23 -12.60 -10.07
N ALA A 35 -0.19 -12.59 -11.34
CA ALA A 35 0.52 -13.31 -12.41
C ALA A 35 1.93 -12.74 -12.72
N ALA A 36 2.23 -11.51 -12.29
CA ALA A 36 3.53 -10.88 -12.45
C ALA A 36 4.43 -11.05 -11.20
N GLY A 37 3.92 -11.70 -10.15
CA GLY A 37 4.65 -11.88 -8.89
C GLY A 37 4.55 -10.68 -7.94
N ASN A 38 3.67 -9.71 -8.21
CA ASN A 38 3.41 -8.64 -7.25
C ASN A 38 2.68 -9.22 -6.03
N ILE A 39 2.99 -8.67 -4.85
CA ILE A 39 2.22 -8.95 -3.64
C ILE A 39 0.98 -8.05 -3.67
N ALA A 40 -0.17 -8.66 -3.90
CA ALA A 40 -1.44 -7.98 -3.81
C ALA A 40 -2.05 -8.20 -2.42
N GLU A 41 -2.62 -7.14 -1.86
CA GLU A 41 -3.30 -7.15 -0.58
C GLU A 41 -4.77 -6.82 -0.75
N CYS A 42 -5.63 -7.61 -0.11
CA CYS A 42 -7.01 -7.22 0.16
C CYS A 42 -7.11 -6.76 1.61
N ILE A 43 -7.23 -5.44 1.80
CA ILE A 43 -7.33 -4.79 3.11
C ILE A 43 -8.77 -4.32 3.38
N VAL A 44 -9.26 -4.59 4.60
CA VAL A 44 -10.52 -4.08 5.14
C VAL A 44 -10.19 -3.16 6.31
N ARG A 45 -10.43 -1.86 6.14
CA ARG A 45 -10.24 -0.85 7.19
C ARG A 45 -11.53 -0.62 7.96
N HIS A 46 -11.52 -0.90 9.26
CA HIS A 46 -12.74 -0.81 10.08
C HIS A 46 -13.13 0.63 10.44
N ASP A 47 -12.23 1.59 10.29
CA ASP A 47 -12.53 3.01 10.55
C ASP A 47 -13.28 3.68 9.38
N LEU A 48 -13.24 3.10 8.16
CA LEU A 48 -13.91 3.66 6.99
C LEU A 48 -15.41 3.29 6.99
N LYS A 49 -16.26 4.29 6.77
CA LYS A 49 -17.73 4.13 6.76
C LYS A 49 -18.25 3.78 5.36
N ASN A 50 -17.74 2.68 4.80
CA ASN A 50 -18.05 2.22 3.44
C ASN A 50 -18.65 0.80 3.42
N HIS A 51 -19.35 0.43 4.49
CA HIS A 51 -20.08 -0.83 4.60
C HIS A 51 -21.09 -1.02 3.45
N ALA A 52 -21.22 -2.25 2.97
CA ALA A 52 -22.21 -2.63 1.96
C ALA A 52 -22.92 -3.92 2.35
N ASP A 53 -24.26 -3.93 2.28
CA ASP A 53 -25.09 -5.10 2.59
C ASP A 53 -25.17 -6.12 1.42
N LYS A 54 -24.49 -5.84 0.31
CA LYS A 54 -24.54 -6.68 -0.89
C LYS A 54 -23.49 -7.81 -0.81
N PRO A 55 -23.79 -9.01 -1.35
CA PRO A 55 -22.79 -10.05 -1.48
C PRO A 55 -21.55 -9.57 -2.25
N PHE A 56 -20.37 -9.94 -1.75
CA PHE A 56 -19.10 -9.53 -2.34
C PHE A 56 -18.93 -10.08 -3.77
N ASN A 57 -18.53 -9.21 -4.69
CA ASN A 57 -18.10 -9.58 -6.04
C ASN A 57 -17.02 -8.60 -6.55
N ILE A 58 -16.62 -8.71 -7.82
CA ILE A 58 -15.56 -7.85 -8.38
C ILE A 58 -15.86 -6.34 -8.28
N THR A 59 -17.13 -5.94 -8.33
CA THR A 59 -17.54 -4.53 -8.19
C THR A 59 -17.52 -4.05 -6.73
N SER A 60 -17.15 -4.91 -5.78
CA SER A 60 -17.00 -4.55 -4.36
C SER A 60 -15.62 -3.98 -4.03
N PHE A 61 -14.63 -4.10 -4.93
CA PHE A 61 -13.35 -3.43 -4.77
C PHE A 61 -13.52 -1.91 -4.92
N LEU A 62 -12.97 -1.15 -3.98
CA LEU A 62 -13.23 0.29 -3.86
C LEU A 62 -12.14 1.14 -4.50
N CYS A 63 -10.87 0.82 -4.25
CA CYS A 63 -9.71 1.56 -4.76
C CYS A 63 -8.43 0.73 -4.62
N VAL A 64 -7.35 1.24 -5.22
CA VAL A 64 -5.99 0.92 -4.75
C VAL A 64 -5.78 1.69 -3.45
N ASN A 65 -5.70 0.99 -2.33
CA ASN A 65 -5.65 1.62 -1.02
C ASN A 65 -4.23 1.84 -0.50
N GLU A 66 -3.29 0.96 -0.83
CA GLU A 66 -1.89 1.08 -0.47
C GLU A 66 -1.01 0.78 -1.69
N ILE A 67 0.08 1.53 -1.87
CA ILE A 67 1.09 1.28 -2.91
C ILE A 67 2.49 1.55 -2.36
N GLY A 68 3.43 0.65 -2.62
CA GLY A 68 4.80 0.76 -2.12
C GLY A 68 5.67 1.70 -2.95
N LEU A 69 6.36 2.63 -2.27
CA LEU A 69 7.46 3.44 -2.80
C LEU A 69 8.69 3.19 -1.91
N ALA A 70 9.43 2.13 -2.22
CA ALA A 70 10.63 1.79 -1.47
C ALA A 70 11.70 2.88 -1.63
N THR A 71 12.26 3.37 -0.53
CA THR A 71 13.21 4.48 -0.51
C THR A 71 14.38 4.17 0.43
N ASP A 72 15.49 4.86 0.31
CA ASP A 72 16.58 4.85 1.31
C ASP A 72 16.47 6.01 2.31
N ASP A 73 15.61 7.00 2.04
CA ASP A 73 15.40 8.18 2.87
C ASP A 73 13.90 8.48 2.98
N ILE A 74 13.28 7.93 4.03
CA ILE A 74 11.85 8.12 4.33
C ILE A 74 11.54 9.59 4.62
N TYR A 75 12.45 10.34 5.26
CA TYR A 75 12.22 11.75 5.56
C TYR A 75 12.10 12.56 4.27
N LYS A 76 13.08 12.42 3.37
CA LYS A 76 13.09 13.10 2.08
C LYS A 76 11.87 12.73 1.24
N MET A 77 11.55 11.44 1.11
CA MET A 77 10.40 10.98 0.33
C MET A 77 9.08 11.53 0.89
N ASN A 78 8.89 11.53 2.22
CA ASN A 78 7.72 12.16 2.84
C ASN A 78 7.64 13.65 2.50
N LYS A 79 8.76 14.38 2.54
CA LYS A 79 8.78 15.81 2.20
C LYS A 79 8.44 16.07 0.74
N GLN A 80 8.87 15.22 -0.18
CA GLN A 80 8.47 15.31 -1.58
C GLN A 80 6.95 15.08 -1.75
N LEU A 81 6.40 14.04 -1.12
CA LEU A 81 4.95 13.76 -1.17
C LEU A 81 4.12 14.92 -0.59
N GLU A 82 4.51 15.43 0.59
CA GLU A 82 3.87 16.60 1.22
C GLU A 82 3.90 17.83 0.30
N ALA A 83 5.07 18.13 -0.28
CA ALA A 83 5.26 19.31 -1.13
C ALA A 83 4.53 19.21 -2.48
N PHE A 84 4.59 18.05 -3.14
CA PHE A 84 4.03 17.87 -4.47
C PHE A 84 2.52 17.64 -4.43
N PHE A 85 2.05 16.85 -3.47
CA PHE A 85 0.69 16.36 -3.45
C PHE A 85 -0.15 16.94 -2.32
N GLY A 86 0.44 17.58 -1.31
CA GLY A 86 -0.29 18.06 -0.14
C GLY A 86 -0.81 16.92 0.75
N THR A 87 -0.13 15.77 0.74
CA THR A 87 -0.38 14.65 1.64
C THR A 87 0.31 14.89 2.99
N ARG A 88 0.34 13.88 3.87
CA ARG A 88 0.97 13.97 5.20
C ARG A 88 1.51 12.62 5.63
N LEU A 89 2.56 12.61 6.45
CA LEU A 89 2.93 11.41 7.20
C LEU A 89 1.75 11.01 8.10
N TRP A 90 1.24 9.79 7.91
CA TRP A 90 0.10 9.27 8.68
C TRP A 90 0.57 8.38 9.84
N LYS A 91 1.48 7.44 9.57
CA LYS A 91 1.94 6.47 10.57
C LYS A 91 3.34 5.94 10.27
N GLY A 92 3.94 5.31 11.27
CA GLY A 92 5.28 4.72 11.20
C GLY A 92 6.36 5.68 11.67
N ASP A 93 7.59 5.38 11.29
CA ASP A 93 8.80 6.13 11.63
C ASP A 93 9.61 6.48 10.38
N GLN A 94 10.64 7.31 10.54
CA GLN A 94 11.48 7.76 9.45
C GLN A 94 12.72 6.88 9.23
N GLU A 95 12.81 5.73 9.90
CA GLU A 95 13.98 4.86 9.88
C GLU A 95 13.71 3.58 9.08
N ARG A 96 12.64 2.86 9.42
CA ARG A 96 12.33 1.52 8.90
C ARG A 96 11.15 1.53 7.95
N PHE A 97 10.05 2.16 8.34
CA PHE A 97 8.80 2.13 7.57
C PHE A 97 7.85 3.25 7.97
N ALA A 98 7.34 3.97 6.96
CA ALA A 98 6.28 4.95 7.11
C ALA A 98 5.13 4.70 6.14
N ALA A 99 3.97 5.30 6.45
CA ALA A 99 2.85 5.43 5.55
C ALA A 99 2.44 6.91 5.43
N ASN A 100 2.33 7.40 4.19
CA ASN A 100 1.98 8.78 3.86
C ASN A 100 0.65 8.84 3.11
N GLY A 101 -0.25 9.73 3.53
CA GLY A 101 -1.57 9.91 2.92
C GLY A 101 -2.70 9.88 3.95
N SER A 102 -3.76 9.15 3.63
CA SER A 102 -4.91 8.94 4.51
C SER A 102 -5.41 7.50 4.41
N GLN A 103 -6.35 7.10 5.27
CA GLN A 103 -6.92 5.75 5.20
C GLN A 103 -7.62 5.44 3.85
N GLU A 104 -7.98 6.45 3.05
CA GLU A 104 -8.55 6.26 1.71
C GLU A 104 -7.49 5.91 0.64
N GLY A 105 -6.21 6.20 0.92
CA GLY A 105 -5.08 5.94 0.03
C GLY A 105 -3.74 6.28 0.68
N LEU A 106 -2.81 5.33 0.71
CA LEU A 106 -1.50 5.45 1.33
C LEU A 106 -0.36 5.08 0.36
N PHE A 107 0.70 5.87 0.42
CA PHE A 107 2.03 5.46 -0.02
C PHE A 107 2.74 4.77 1.14
N LEU A 108 3.19 3.53 0.94
CA LEU A 108 4.02 2.80 1.90
C LEU A 108 5.48 3.05 1.59
N LEU A 109 6.24 3.49 2.59
CA LEU A 109 7.61 3.95 2.44
C LEU A 109 8.54 3.06 3.27
N PRO A 110 8.78 1.80 2.86
CA PRO A 110 9.82 1.00 3.52
C PRO A 110 11.19 1.56 3.19
N ASN A 111 12.06 1.65 4.20
CA ASN A 111 13.46 1.91 3.98
C ASN A 111 14.14 0.62 3.50
N TYR A 112 14.49 0.50 2.22
CA TYR A 112 15.09 -0.74 1.69
C TYR A 112 16.50 -1.02 2.22
N LEU A 113 17.16 -0.06 2.88
CA LEU A 113 18.44 -0.29 3.57
C LEU A 113 18.26 -0.95 4.95
N VAL A 114 17.04 -0.95 5.49
CA VAL A 114 16.74 -1.43 6.85
C VAL A 114 15.71 -2.57 6.83
N LYS A 115 14.74 -2.51 5.93
CA LYS A 115 13.68 -3.50 5.73
C LYS A 115 13.92 -4.26 4.43
N GLU A 116 14.44 -5.47 4.57
CA GLU A 116 14.88 -6.28 3.43
C GLU A 116 13.73 -6.89 2.63
N ILE A 117 12.65 -7.32 3.30
CA ILE A 117 11.54 -8.04 2.65
C ILE A 117 10.17 -7.40 2.92
N TRP A 118 9.27 -7.56 1.96
CA TRP A 118 7.85 -7.24 2.09
C TRP A 118 7.14 -8.31 2.91
N PHE A 119 6.44 -7.93 3.97
CA PHE A 119 5.57 -8.85 4.69
C PHE A 119 4.35 -9.19 3.80
N PRO A 120 3.80 -10.43 3.84
CA PRO A 120 4.27 -11.64 4.54
C PRO A 120 5.11 -12.57 3.65
N SER A 121 5.93 -12.01 2.76
CA SER A 121 6.66 -12.74 1.73
C SER A 121 8.17 -12.74 1.94
N ASP A 122 8.88 -13.47 1.08
CA ASP A 122 10.33 -13.40 0.92
C ASP A 122 10.77 -12.42 -0.20
N VAL A 123 9.84 -11.63 -0.76
CA VAL A 123 10.15 -10.69 -1.83
C VAL A 123 10.93 -9.51 -1.26
N ALA A 124 12.10 -9.25 -1.85
CA ALA A 124 12.94 -8.12 -1.45
C ALA A 124 12.25 -6.77 -1.71
N VAL A 125 12.43 -5.84 -0.77
CA VAL A 125 12.03 -4.45 -0.96
C VAL A 125 13.00 -3.79 -1.93
N GLN A 126 12.49 -3.30 -3.05
CA GLN A 126 13.29 -2.66 -4.10
C GLN A 126 12.60 -1.40 -4.64
N PRO A 127 13.35 -0.35 -5.01
CA PRO A 127 12.82 0.90 -5.58
C PRO A 127 12.41 0.71 -7.04
N ASN A 128 11.37 -0.08 -7.27
CA ASN A 128 10.87 -0.39 -8.61
C ASN A 128 10.16 0.83 -9.25
N PRO A 129 10.35 1.07 -10.55
CA PRO A 129 9.68 2.16 -11.25
C PRO A 129 8.15 2.04 -11.18
N LEU A 130 7.48 3.16 -10.92
CA LEU A 130 6.03 3.28 -10.91
C LEU A 130 5.64 4.60 -11.55
N ALA A 131 4.55 4.63 -12.31
CA ALA A 131 3.89 5.86 -12.70
C ALA A 131 2.40 5.76 -12.40
N GLY A 132 1.78 6.88 -12.06
CA GLY A 132 0.39 6.89 -11.67
C GLY A 132 -0.22 8.29 -11.64
N ILE A 133 -1.52 8.30 -11.36
CA ILE A 133 -2.30 9.50 -11.11
C ILE A 133 -2.87 9.35 -9.72
N ILE A 134 -2.73 10.38 -8.89
CA ILE A 134 -3.41 10.46 -7.61
C ILE A 134 -4.48 11.54 -7.65
N ASP A 135 -5.54 11.32 -6.89
CA ASP A 135 -6.51 12.34 -6.51
C ASP A 135 -6.24 12.72 -5.05
N ASN A 136 -5.93 13.99 -4.79
CA ASN A 136 -5.97 14.54 -3.44
C ASN A 136 -6.94 15.71 -3.38
N ARG A 137 -8.09 15.48 -2.74
CA ARG A 137 -9.16 16.49 -2.54
C ARG A 137 -9.69 17.08 -3.85
N GLY A 138 -9.86 16.25 -4.88
CA GLY A 138 -10.38 16.62 -6.19
C GLY A 138 -9.34 17.23 -7.12
N LYS A 139 -8.07 17.32 -6.70
CA LYS A 139 -6.96 17.72 -7.56
C LYS A 139 -6.17 16.49 -7.98
N TYR A 140 -5.99 16.35 -9.29
CA TYR A 140 -5.24 15.26 -9.89
C TYR A 140 -3.77 15.63 -10.05
N TYR A 141 -2.89 14.65 -9.80
CA TYR A 141 -1.45 14.79 -9.98
C TYR A 141 -0.90 13.58 -10.70
N HIS A 142 -0.19 13.82 -11.80
CA HIS A 142 0.58 12.78 -12.48
C HIS A 142 1.96 12.66 -11.82
N PHE A 143 2.42 11.43 -11.61
CA PHE A 143 3.73 11.19 -11.03
C PHE A 143 4.44 9.99 -11.65
N GLN A 144 5.77 10.02 -11.54
CA GLN A 144 6.64 8.88 -11.77
C GLN A 144 7.62 8.79 -10.61
N PHE A 145 7.82 7.57 -10.17
CA PHE A 145 8.82 7.16 -9.21
C PHE A 145 9.83 6.29 -9.95
N THR A 146 11.09 6.70 -9.96
CA THR A 146 12.21 6.00 -10.63
C THR A 146 13.47 6.24 -9.83
N ASP A 147 14.27 5.19 -9.61
CA ASP A 147 15.58 5.28 -8.94
C ASP A 147 15.50 5.99 -7.57
N GLY A 148 14.44 5.74 -6.81
CA GLY A 148 14.26 6.35 -5.48
C GLY A 148 13.74 7.80 -5.49
N GLU A 149 13.46 8.38 -6.65
CA GLU A 149 13.05 9.78 -6.80
C GLU A 149 11.64 9.92 -7.34
N LEU A 150 10.90 10.86 -6.78
CA LEU A 150 9.56 11.24 -7.22
C LEU A 150 9.61 12.46 -8.16
N LYS A 151 8.93 12.37 -9.29
CA LYS A 151 8.74 13.46 -10.25
C LYS A 151 7.26 13.66 -10.54
N THR A 152 6.87 14.90 -10.80
CA THR A 152 5.51 15.27 -11.21
C THR A 152 5.51 15.92 -12.58
N PHE A 153 4.38 15.82 -13.26
CA PHE A 153 4.16 16.43 -14.58
C PHE A 153 2.76 17.07 -14.60
N GLU A 154 2.60 18.03 -15.50
CA GLU A 154 1.30 18.64 -15.83
C GLU A 154 0.42 17.69 -16.64
#